data_AF-A0A7J9QQX2-F1
#
_entry.id   AF-A0A7J9QQX2-F1
#
_cell.length_a   1.000
_cell.length_b   1.000
_cell.length_c   1.000
_cell.angle_alpha   90.00
_cell.angle_beta   90.00
_cell.angle_gamma   90.00
#
_symmetry.space_group_name_H-M   'P 1'
#
loop_
_entity.id
_entity.type
_entity.pdbx_description
1 polymer ?
#
loop_
_entity_poly.entity_id
_entity_poly.type
_entity_poly.pdbx_seq_one_letter_code
_entity_poly.pdbx_strand_id
1 'polypeptide(L)'
;MKRTTEGMTKSTFQMPKLTEKDIAEYVLERFYELKEVPRMQDLVTFHSNNKYLIMAHSQVHLKELGNVVANHEKQPLKKVLNDYQKILITTLKIKPTVKTHINALMHIFGFFGKYLSQKEKSIFMQFIKGYREDKIKLGKILSEIEPITYKINNLYLISQTYFLLYSDPNMGNVFNRVSIKSFRD
;
A
#
# COMPACT_ATOMS: atom_id res chain seq x y z
N MET A 1 -41.53 5.96 40.90
CA MET A 1 -40.91 4.78 40.26
C MET A 1 -39.90 5.26 39.22
N LYS A 2 -38.61 5.11 39.50
CA LYS A 2 -37.51 5.52 38.60
C LYS A 2 -37.44 4.54 37.43
N ARG A 3 -37.61 5.01 36.19
CA ARG A 3 -37.25 4.24 34.99
C ARG A 3 -35.76 4.44 34.74
N THR A 4 -35.01 3.36 34.88
CA THR A 4 -33.60 3.22 34.55
C THR A 4 -33.41 3.41 33.04
N THR A 5 -32.53 4.36 32.68
CA THR A 5 -31.93 4.47 31.36
C THR A 5 -30.77 3.49 31.28
N GLU A 6 -31.00 2.32 30.68
CA GLU A 6 -29.90 1.44 30.28
C GLU A 6 -29.26 2.00 29.01
N GLY A 7 -28.01 2.43 29.14
CA GLY A 7 -27.20 2.92 28.04
C GLY A 7 -26.84 1.80 27.08
N MET A 8 -27.34 1.89 25.85
CA MET A 8 -26.74 1.18 24.71
C MET A 8 -25.37 1.78 24.44
N THR A 9 -24.32 1.09 24.89
CA THR A 9 -22.97 1.28 24.40
C THR A 9 -22.94 0.95 22.91
N LYS A 10 -22.75 1.98 22.08
CA LYS A 10 -22.46 1.81 20.65
C LYS A 10 -21.16 1.03 20.54
N SER A 11 -21.24 -0.27 20.29
CA SER A 11 -20.11 -1.08 19.83
C SER A 11 -19.67 -0.53 18.47
N THR A 12 -18.64 0.31 18.45
CA THR A 12 -17.98 0.73 17.21
C THR A 12 -17.33 -0.50 16.57
N PHE A 13 -17.92 -1.00 15.49
CA PHE A 13 -17.32 -2.04 14.65
C PHE A 13 -15.99 -1.51 14.10
N GLN A 14 -14.89 -2.06 14.59
CA GLN A 14 -13.54 -1.70 14.15
C GLN A 14 -13.10 -2.76 13.14
N MET A 15 -12.72 -2.35 11.93
CA MET A 15 -12.21 -3.33 10.96
C MET A 15 -10.88 -3.90 11.46
N PRO A 16 -10.70 -5.23 11.42
CA PRO A 16 -9.45 -5.85 11.83
C PRO A 16 -8.31 -5.38 10.91
N LYS A 17 -7.14 -5.17 11.51
CA LYS A 17 -5.93 -4.84 10.75
C LYS A 17 -5.44 -6.09 10.03
N LEU A 18 -5.08 -5.94 8.75
CA LEU A 18 -4.50 -7.02 7.95
C LEU A 18 -3.16 -7.50 8.54
N THR A 19 -2.96 -8.81 8.51
CA THR A 19 -1.67 -9.44 8.80
C THR A 19 -0.80 -9.44 7.54
N GLU A 20 0.51 -9.64 7.71
CA GLU A 20 1.43 -9.81 6.57
C GLU A 20 1.05 -10.98 5.66
N LYS A 21 0.39 -12.01 6.23
CA LYS A 21 -0.14 -13.13 5.47
C LYS A 21 -1.29 -12.69 4.57
N ASP A 22 -2.27 -11.95 5.11
CA ASP A 22 -3.41 -11.46 4.33
C ASP A 22 -2.94 -10.53 3.18
N ILE A 23 -1.95 -9.69 3.46
CA ILE A 23 -1.32 -8.81 2.47
C ILE A 23 -0.65 -9.62 1.36
N ALA A 24 0.14 -10.63 1.71
CA ALA A 24 0.81 -11.48 0.73
C ALA A 24 -0.19 -12.27 -0.12
N GLU A 25 -1.24 -12.82 0.49
CA GLU A 25 -2.31 -13.55 -0.21
C GLU A 25 -3.02 -12.66 -1.22
N TYR A 26 -3.43 -11.45 -0.81
CA TYR A 26 -4.05 -10.47 -1.71
C TYR A 26 -3.17 -10.15 -2.93
N VAL A 27 -1.88 -9.86 -2.71
CA VAL A 27 -0.95 -9.50 -3.80
C VAL A 27 -0.73 -10.68 -4.75
N LEU A 28 -0.66 -11.92 -4.22
CA LEU A 28 -0.49 -13.12 -5.04
C LEU A 28 -1.75 -13.46 -5.84
N GLU A 29 -2.93 -13.39 -5.24
CA GLU A 29 -4.21 -13.57 -5.94
C GLU A 29 -4.33 -12.59 -7.12
N ARG A 30 -4.01 -11.32 -6.88
CA ARG A 30 -4.00 -10.28 -7.91
C ARG A 30 -3.03 -10.56 -9.04
N PHE A 31 -1.89 -11.15 -8.72
CA PHE A 31 -0.91 -11.58 -9.71
C PHE A 31 -1.37 -12.82 -10.49
N TYR A 32 -2.06 -13.76 -9.86
CA TYR A 32 -2.60 -14.95 -10.53
C TYR A 32 -3.70 -14.59 -11.53
N GLU A 33 -4.61 -13.69 -11.17
CA GLU A 33 -5.64 -13.23 -12.10
C GLU A 33 -5.05 -12.56 -13.35
N LEU A 34 -3.95 -11.83 -13.20
CA LEU A 34 -3.20 -11.27 -14.33
C LEU A 34 -2.67 -12.35 -15.27
N LYS A 35 -2.34 -13.55 -14.76
CA LYS A 35 -1.80 -14.65 -15.57
C LYS A 35 -2.87 -15.38 -16.40
N GLU A 36 -4.15 -15.23 -16.08
CA GLU A 36 -5.24 -15.88 -16.82
C GLU A 36 -5.33 -15.34 -18.25
N VAL A 37 -5.21 -14.02 -18.42
CA VAL A 37 -5.15 -13.35 -19.73
C VAL A 37 -3.93 -12.42 -19.76
N PRO A 38 -2.73 -12.96 -20.00
CA PRO A 38 -1.50 -12.24 -19.74
C PRO A 38 -1.22 -11.19 -20.82
N ARG A 39 -1.02 -9.93 -20.40
CA ARG A 39 -0.46 -8.86 -21.24
C ARG A 39 0.74 -8.23 -20.53
N MET A 40 1.77 -7.88 -21.31
CA MET A 40 2.96 -7.24 -20.75
C MET A 40 2.63 -5.92 -20.02
N GLN A 41 1.67 -5.16 -20.55
CA GLN A 41 1.19 -3.91 -19.95
C GLN A 41 0.56 -4.13 -18.56
N ASP A 42 -0.13 -5.25 -18.35
CA ASP A 42 -0.72 -5.57 -17.06
C ASP A 42 0.37 -5.85 -16.03
N LEU A 43 1.46 -6.52 -16.42
CA LEU A 43 2.61 -6.76 -15.53
C LEU A 43 3.30 -5.44 -15.13
N VAL A 44 3.49 -4.54 -16.10
CA VAL A 44 4.03 -3.19 -15.85
C VAL A 44 3.15 -2.43 -14.86
N THR A 45 1.83 -2.47 -15.05
CA THR A 45 0.85 -1.82 -14.17
C THR A 45 0.87 -2.44 -12.77
N PHE A 46 0.85 -3.77 -12.68
CA PHE A 46 0.92 -4.51 -11.43
C PHE A 46 2.19 -4.15 -10.64
N HIS A 47 3.35 -4.16 -11.29
CA HIS A 47 4.61 -3.80 -10.64
C HIS A 47 4.59 -2.34 -10.17
N SER A 48 4.09 -1.44 -11.00
CA SER A 48 4.01 0.00 -10.68
C SER A 48 3.13 0.27 -9.47
N ASN A 49 1.97 -0.39 -9.37
CA ASN A 49 1.02 -0.26 -8.25
C ASN A 49 1.53 -0.89 -6.95
N ASN A 50 2.40 -1.90 -7.05
CA ASN A 50 2.95 -2.59 -5.88
C ASN A 50 4.34 -2.08 -5.47
N LYS A 51 4.88 -1.04 -6.13
CA LYS A 51 6.27 -0.60 -5.93
C LYS A 51 6.64 -0.36 -4.47
N TYR A 52 5.84 0.41 -3.73
CA TYR A 52 6.18 0.74 -2.34
C TYR A 52 5.91 -0.40 -1.36
N LEU A 53 4.96 -1.28 -1.68
CA LEU A 53 4.77 -2.52 -0.95
C LEU A 53 6.02 -3.40 -1.11
N ILE A 54 6.42 -3.68 -2.35
CA ILE A 54 7.64 -4.45 -2.67
C ILE A 54 8.86 -3.79 -2.03
N MET A 55 8.98 -2.46 -2.06
CA MET A 55 10.06 -1.71 -1.40
C MET A 55 10.10 -1.96 0.12
N ALA A 56 8.95 -1.97 0.78
CA ALA A 56 8.85 -2.22 2.21
C ALA A 56 9.29 -3.65 2.56
N HIS A 57 9.05 -4.63 1.68
CA HIS A 57 9.53 -6.00 1.83
C HIS A 57 11.02 -6.14 1.49
N SER A 58 11.48 -5.61 0.35
CA SER A 58 12.88 -5.67 -0.09
C SER A 58 13.18 -4.69 -1.24
N GLN A 59 14.05 -3.72 -0.97
CA GLN A 59 14.60 -2.82 -2.01
C GLN A 59 15.40 -3.58 -3.07
N VAL A 60 16.07 -4.67 -2.69
CA VAL A 60 16.87 -5.49 -3.61
C VAL A 60 15.95 -6.18 -4.61
N HIS A 61 14.90 -6.85 -4.13
CA HIS A 61 13.94 -7.51 -5.00
C HIS A 61 13.09 -6.52 -5.80
N LEU A 62 12.85 -5.30 -5.29
CA LEU A 62 12.22 -4.26 -6.11
C LEU A 62 13.02 -3.99 -7.38
N LYS A 63 14.34 -3.85 -7.26
CA LYS A 63 15.23 -3.63 -8.41
C LYS A 63 15.22 -4.84 -9.35
N GLU A 64 15.30 -6.03 -8.79
CA GLU A 64 15.29 -7.28 -9.56
C GLU A 64 13.98 -7.47 -10.35
N LEU A 65 12.83 -7.33 -9.69
CA LEU A 65 11.51 -7.37 -10.31
C LEU A 65 11.38 -6.30 -11.39
N GLY A 66 11.89 -5.09 -11.15
CA GLY A 66 11.92 -4.01 -12.14
C GLY A 66 12.70 -4.39 -13.41
N ASN A 67 13.84 -5.07 -13.27
CA ASN A 67 14.61 -5.56 -14.42
C ASN A 67 13.84 -6.63 -15.21
N VAL A 68 13.14 -7.54 -14.51
CA VAL A 68 12.29 -8.54 -15.16
C VAL A 68 11.16 -7.87 -15.95
N VAL A 69 10.52 -6.86 -15.37
CA VAL A 69 9.44 -6.07 -16.03
C VAL A 69 9.97 -5.29 -17.23
N ALA A 70 11.20 -4.78 -17.18
CA ALA A 70 11.79 -4.06 -18.30
C ALA A 70 12.02 -4.96 -19.52
N ASN A 71 12.20 -6.27 -19.32
CA ASN A 71 12.32 -7.30 -20.35
C ASN A 71 13.26 -6.90 -21.50
N HIS A 72 14.45 -6.39 -21.19
CA HIS A 72 15.40 -5.86 -22.18
C HIS A 72 15.79 -6.88 -23.26
N GLU A 73 15.83 -8.17 -22.89
CA GLU A 73 16.14 -9.29 -23.79
C GLU A 73 14.94 -9.76 -24.64
N LYS A 74 13.77 -9.12 -24.50
CA LYS A 74 12.54 -9.46 -25.24
C LYS A 74 12.15 -10.94 -25.09
N GLN A 75 12.28 -11.47 -23.88
CA GLN A 75 11.92 -12.85 -23.56
C GLN A 75 10.41 -13.08 -23.75
N PRO A 76 9.97 -14.31 -24.05
CA PRO A 76 8.55 -14.65 -24.13
C PRO A 76 7.81 -14.30 -22.84
N LEU A 77 6.61 -13.71 -22.94
CA LEU A 77 5.83 -13.23 -21.80
C LEU A 77 5.64 -14.31 -20.71
N LYS A 78 5.41 -15.57 -21.11
CA LYS A 78 5.29 -16.70 -20.18
C LYS A 78 6.54 -16.87 -19.30
N LYS A 79 7.74 -16.69 -19.86
CA LYS A 79 9.01 -16.77 -19.12
C LYS A 79 9.12 -15.58 -18.15
N VAL A 80 8.85 -14.38 -18.63
CA VAL A 80 8.87 -13.14 -17.81
C VAL A 80 7.96 -13.27 -16.59
N LEU A 81 6.72 -13.74 -16.79
CA LEU A 81 5.76 -13.94 -15.70
C LEU A 81 6.23 -14.99 -14.69
N ASN A 82 6.81 -16.11 -15.15
CA ASN A 82 7.33 -17.15 -14.26
C ASN A 82 8.52 -16.67 -13.44
N ASP A 83 9.44 -15.90 -14.05
CA ASP A 83 10.60 -15.33 -13.36
C ASP A 83 10.14 -14.27 -12.34
N TYR A 84 9.22 -13.39 -12.73
CA TYR A 84 8.63 -12.40 -11.84
C TYR A 84 7.92 -13.06 -10.64
N GLN A 85 7.14 -14.13 -10.88
CA GLN A 85 6.41 -14.85 -9.83
C GLN A 85 7.35 -15.40 -8.75
N LYS A 86 8.46 -16.04 -9.15
CA LYS A 86 9.42 -16.64 -8.21
C LYS A 86 10.00 -15.59 -7.28
N ILE A 87 10.40 -14.45 -7.84
CA ILE A 87 10.98 -13.34 -7.07
C ILE A 87 9.89 -12.68 -6.20
N LEU A 88 8.67 -12.50 -6.71
CA LEU A 88 7.56 -11.93 -5.96
C LEU A 88 7.22 -12.77 -4.72
N ILE A 89 7.07 -14.09 -4.87
CA ILE A 89 6.80 -15.01 -3.76
C ILE A 89 7.91 -14.92 -2.71
N THR A 90 9.17 -14.89 -3.15
CA THR A 90 10.32 -14.76 -2.24
C THR A 90 10.31 -13.42 -1.53
N THR A 91 9.91 -12.36 -2.22
CA THR A 91 9.80 -11.01 -1.65
C THR A 91 8.74 -10.94 -0.56
N LEU A 92 7.54 -11.46 -0.81
CA LEU A 92 6.42 -11.40 0.13
C LEU A 92 6.63 -12.24 1.39
N LYS A 93 7.57 -13.20 1.38
CA LYS A 93 8.00 -13.93 2.58
C LYS A 93 8.86 -13.10 3.53
N ILE A 94 9.47 -12.00 3.05
CA ILE A 94 10.31 -11.13 3.88
C ILE A 94 9.41 -10.17 4.63
N LYS A 95 9.40 -10.25 5.96
CA LYS A 95 8.62 -9.32 6.78
C LYS A 95 9.20 -7.90 6.70
N PRO A 96 8.40 -6.87 6.37
CA PRO A 96 8.83 -5.49 6.44
C PRO A 96 9.29 -5.08 7.85
N THR A 97 10.22 -4.13 7.90
CA THR A 97 10.74 -3.56 9.14
C THR A 97 10.37 -2.09 9.22
N VAL A 98 10.46 -1.50 10.43
CA VAL A 98 10.31 -0.05 10.61
C VAL A 98 11.24 0.73 9.65
N LYS A 99 12.49 0.25 9.49
CA LYS A 99 13.46 0.87 8.58
C LYS A 99 13.00 0.84 7.12
N THR A 100 12.50 -0.29 6.63
CA THR A 100 12.09 -0.43 5.22
C THR A 100 10.78 0.31 4.93
N HIS A 101 9.84 0.34 5.88
CA HIS A 101 8.66 1.21 5.78
C HIS A 101 9.02 2.69 5.78
N ILE A 102 9.95 3.14 6.63
CA ILE A 102 10.46 4.52 6.59
C ILE A 102 11.07 4.81 5.22
N ASN A 103 11.83 3.88 4.64
CA ASN A 103 12.39 4.05 3.29
C ASN A 103 11.27 4.28 2.26
N ALA A 104 10.23 3.43 2.26
CA ALA A 104 9.07 3.59 1.39
C ALA A 104 8.37 4.95 1.59
N LEU A 105 8.12 5.35 2.84
CA LEU A 105 7.51 6.64 3.19
C LEU A 105 8.35 7.84 2.70
N MET A 106 9.68 7.77 2.81
CA MET A 106 10.57 8.83 2.34
C MET A 106 10.58 8.93 0.81
N HIS A 107 10.47 7.81 0.09
CA HIS A 107 10.28 7.85 -1.36
C HIS A 107 8.93 8.46 -1.74
N ILE A 108 7.84 8.10 -1.06
CA ILE A 108 6.51 8.71 -1.26
C ILE A 108 6.56 10.21 -0.94
N PHE A 109 7.26 10.63 0.12
CA PHE A 109 7.45 12.03 0.47
C PHE A 109 8.13 12.83 -0.64
N GLY A 110 9.03 12.24 -1.42
CA GLY A 110 9.62 12.88 -2.60
C GLY A 110 8.59 13.36 -3.63
N PHE A 111 7.42 12.74 -3.69
CA PHE A 111 6.34 13.13 -4.62
C PHE A 111 5.51 14.29 -4.09
N PHE A 112 5.01 14.21 -2.85
CA PHE A 112 4.09 15.21 -2.31
C PHE A 112 4.79 16.33 -1.52
N GLY A 113 6.03 16.12 -1.08
CA GLY A 113 6.76 17.05 -0.22
C GLY A 113 6.99 18.42 -0.85
N LYS A 114 7.05 18.52 -2.18
CA LYS A 114 7.14 19.81 -2.90
C LYS A 114 5.86 20.67 -2.79
N TYR A 115 4.73 20.06 -2.43
CA TYR A 115 3.45 20.74 -2.24
C TYR A 115 3.19 21.12 -0.78
N LEU A 116 4.13 20.82 0.12
CA LEU A 116 4.02 21.11 1.54
C LEU A 116 4.78 22.37 1.94
N SER A 117 4.17 23.16 2.82
CA SER A 117 4.84 24.23 3.56
C SER A 117 5.95 23.67 4.46
N GLN A 118 6.87 24.54 4.89
CA GLN A 118 7.93 24.13 5.81
C GLN A 118 7.39 23.54 7.13
N LYS A 119 6.25 24.06 7.60
CA LYS A 119 5.57 23.56 8.81
C LYS A 119 5.03 22.15 8.61
N GLU A 120 4.35 21.89 7.49
CA GLU A 120 3.83 20.56 7.15
C GLU A 120 4.95 19.53 6.94
N LYS A 121 6.06 19.91 6.30
CA LYS A 121 7.25 19.05 6.19
C LYS A 121 7.80 18.67 7.57
N SER A 122 7.86 19.61 8.50
CA SER A 122 8.31 19.34 9.88
C SER A 122 7.38 18.35 10.60
N ILE A 123 6.05 18.52 10.46
CA ILE A 123 5.06 17.58 11.03
C ILE A 123 5.26 16.17 10.45
N PHE A 124 5.45 16.04 9.14
CA PHE A 124 5.73 14.75 8.53
C PHE A 124 6.99 14.08 9.12
N MET A 125 8.07 14.84 9.30
CA MET A 125 9.30 14.31 9.92
C MET A 125 9.10 13.90 11.37
N GLN A 126 8.22 14.58 12.11
CA GLN A 126 7.84 14.17 13.47
C GLN A 126 7.06 12.84 13.45
N PHE A 127 6.19 12.61 12.46
CA PHE A 127 5.54 11.31 12.28
C PHE A 127 6.55 10.19 11.99
N ILE A 128 7.53 10.43 11.12
CA ILE A 128 8.61 9.47 10.85
C ILE A 128 9.42 9.15 12.12
N LYS A 129 9.75 10.17 12.92
CA LYS A 129 10.43 9.98 14.21
C LYS A 129 9.57 9.16 15.18
N GLY A 130 8.29 9.50 15.32
CA GLY A 130 7.35 8.77 16.18
C GLY A 130 7.19 7.31 15.77
N TYR A 131 7.19 7.01 14.47
CA TYR A 131 7.16 5.63 13.99
C TYR A 131 8.45 4.86 14.28
N ARG A 132 9.61 5.52 14.12
CA ARG A 132 10.91 4.94 14.48
C ARG A 132 10.97 4.53 15.96
N GLU A 133 10.32 5.31 16.82
CA GLU A 133 10.26 5.10 18.27
C GLU A 133 9.07 4.24 18.72
N ASP A 134 8.32 3.62 17.77
CA ASP A 134 7.08 2.85 17.98
C ASP A 134 5.95 3.61 18.71
N LYS A 135 6.01 4.94 18.75
CA LYS A 135 4.99 5.82 19.34
C LYS A 135 3.81 6.07 18.41
N ILE A 136 4.03 5.95 17.10
CA ILE A 136 3.02 6.14 16.06
C ILE A 136 2.99 4.90 15.19
N LYS A 137 1.79 4.40 14.85
CA LYS A 137 1.65 3.24 13.97
C LYS A 137 1.65 3.67 12.49
N LEU A 138 2.19 2.83 11.62
CA LEU A 138 2.27 3.08 10.17
C LEU A 138 0.92 3.51 9.56
N GLY A 139 -0.15 2.79 9.89
CA GLY A 139 -1.48 3.06 9.33
C GLY A 139 -1.96 4.49 9.61
N LYS A 140 -1.65 5.04 10.79
CA LYS A 140 -1.94 6.45 11.10
C LYS A 140 -1.25 7.40 10.14
N ILE A 141 0.04 7.16 9.88
CA ILE A 141 0.85 8.02 9.01
C ILE A 141 0.28 8.00 7.59
N LEU A 142 -0.10 6.83 7.08
CA LEU A 142 -0.66 6.68 5.74
C LEU A 142 -2.02 7.38 5.61
N SER A 143 -2.91 7.27 6.60
CA SER A 143 -4.20 7.97 6.62
C SER A 143 -4.04 9.50 6.59
N GLU A 144 -2.95 10.06 7.13
CA GLU A 144 -2.65 11.50 7.05
C GLU A 144 -2.09 11.92 5.68
N ILE A 145 -1.35 11.03 5.01
CA ILE A 145 -0.75 11.31 3.69
C ILE A 145 -1.79 11.17 2.57
N GLU A 146 -2.67 10.19 2.66
CA GLU A 146 -3.59 9.79 1.59
C GLU A 146 -4.42 10.97 1.03
N PRO A 147 -5.07 11.83 1.83
CA PRO A 147 -5.80 13.00 1.32
C PRO A 147 -4.95 13.96 0.50
N ILE A 148 -3.66 14.09 0.83
CA ILE A 148 -2.72 14.95 0.10
C ILE A 148 -2.49 14.37 -1.30
N THR A 149 -2.36 13.04 -1.42
CA THR A 149 -2.15 12.37 -2.73
C THR A 149 -3.31 12.62 -3.70
N TYR A 150 -4.54 12.65 -3.19
CA TYR A 150 -5.74 13.02 -3.95
C TYR A 150 -5.76 14.50 -4.32
N LYS A 151 -5.46 15.40 -3.38
CA LYS A 151 -5.44 16.85 -3.63
C LYS A 151 -4.47 17.23 -4.75
N ILE A 152 -3.34 16.54 -4.86
CA ILE A 152 -2.34 16.78 -5.91
C ILE A 152 -2.61 15.99 -7.19
N ASN A 153 -3.72 15.26 -7.27
CA ASN A 153 -4.15 14.41 -8.40
C ASN A 153 -3.02 13.49 -8.93
N ASN A 154 -2.22 12.92 -8.02
CA ASN A 154 -1.13 12.04 -8.40
C ASN A 154 -1.63 10.61 -8.53
N LEU A 155 -2.13 10.27 -9.73
CA LEU A 155 -2.66 8.94 -10.05
C LEU A 155 -1.70 7.80 -9.70
N TYR A 156 -0.39 8.05 -9.83
CA TYR A 156 0.64 7.06 -9.50
C TYR A 156 0.70 6.73 -8.00
N LEU A 157 0.51 7.72 -7.11
CA LEU A 157 0.42 7.47 -5.66
C LEU A 157 -0.92 6.88 -5.26
N ILE A 158 -2.01 7.36 -5.87
CA ILE A 158 -3.37 6.90 -5.60
C ILE A 158 -3.52 5.40 -5.92
N SER A 159 -2.84 4.90 -6.95
CA SER A 159 -2.91 3.49 -7.35
C SER A 159 -2.05 2.55 -6.49
N GLN A 160 -1.30 3.06 -5.50
CA GLN A 160 -0.38 2.21 -4.74
C GLN A 160 -1.13 1.30 -3.77
N THR A 161 -0.98 -0.01 -3.97
CA THR A 161 -1.50 -1.05 -3.07
C THR A 161 -0.98 -0.90 -1.64
N TYR A 162 0.16 -0.21 -1.47
CA TYR A 162 0.71 0.12 -0.16
C TYR A 162 -0.24 0.94 0.73
N PHE A 163 -0.94 1.94 0.19
CA PHE A 163 -1.94 2.69 0.97
C PHE A 163 -3.15 1.80 1.29
N LEU A 164 -3.66 1.08 0.28
CA LEU A 164 -4.81 0.18 0.42
C LEU A 164 -4.64 -0.83 1.57
N LEU A 165 -3.46 -1.44 1.69
CA LEU A 165 -3.24 -2.56 2.62
C LEU A 165 -2.65 -2.17 3.97
N TYR A 166 -1.95 -1.03 4.09
CA TYR A 166 -1.30 -0.62 5.34
C TYR A 166 -1.96 0.58 6.04
N SER A 167 -2.81 1.37 5.37
CA SER A 167 -3.56 2.47 6.01
C SER A 167 -4.45 1.96 7.14
N ASP A 168 -4.68 2.78 8.16
CA ASP A 168 -5.64 2.42 9.22
C ASP A 168 -7.06 2.60 8.67
N PRO A 169 -7.86 1.52 8.53
CA PRO A 169 -9.21 1.62 7.98
C PRO A 169 -10.18 2.40 8.89
N ASN A 170 -9.80 2.64 10.14
CA ASN A 170 -10.65 3.27 11.15
C ASN A 170 -10.37 4.78 11.32
N MET A 171 -9.34 5.31 10.66
CA MET A 171 -9.05 6.75 10.66
C MET A 171 -9.33 7.32 9.28
N GLY A 172 -10.33 8.22 9.18
CA GLY A 172 -10.71 8.90 7.93
C GLY A 172 -9.49 9.53 7.26
N ASN A 173 -9.29 9.38 5.96
CA ASN A 173 -10.27 9.55 4.90
C ASN A 173 -10.62 8.25 4.14
N VAL A 174 -11.88 7.84 4.28
CA VAL A 174 -12.52 6.67 3.67
C VAL A 174 -13.20 7.00 2.33
N PHE A 175 -13.12 8.24 1.79
CA PHE A 175 -14.14 8.73 0.84
C PHE A 175 -14.42 7.87 -0.41
N ASN A 176 -13.55 6.95 -0.85
CA ASN A 176 -13.75 6.15 -2.05
C ASN A 176 -13.97 4.64 -1.81
N ARG A 177 -15.03 4.29 -1.07
CA ARG A 177 -15.76 3.01 -1.17
C ARG A 177 -16.37 2.77 -2.59
N VAL A 178 -15.75 3.25 -3.66
CA VAL A 178 -16.33 3.52 -4.99
C VAL A 178 -16.45 2.30 -5.90
N SER A 179 -16.20 1.06 -5.46
CA SER A 179 -16.34 -0.09 -6.38
C SER A 179 -16.99 -1.37 -5.83
N ILE A 180 -17.32 -1.48 -4.54
CA ILE A 180 -17.91 -2.73 -4.00
C ILE A 180 -19.43 -2.64 -3.80
N LYS A 181 -20.04 -1.45 -3.99
CA LYS A 181 -21.51 -1.29 -3.92
C LYS A 181 -22.20 -0.94 -5.24
N SER A 182 -21.50 -0.92 -6.37
CA SER A 182 -22.06 -0.61 -7.70
C SER A 182 -22.02 -1.78 -8.70
N PHE A 183 -21.89 -3.02 -8.24
CA PHE A 183 -22.18 -4.23 -9.03
C PHE A 183 -23.28 -5.09 -8.38
N ARG A 184 -24.34 -4.42 -7.92
CA ARG A 184 -25.65 -5.03 -7.69
C ARG A 184 -26.71 -4.08 -8.23
N ASP A 185 -26.75 -4.01 -9.55
CA ASP A 185 -27.98 -3.86 -10.32
C ASP A 185 -27.96 -4.98 -11.38
#